data_AF-A0A2S2PEV4-F1
#
_entry.id   AF-A0A2S2PEV4-F1
#
_cell.length_a   1.000
_cell.length_b   1.000
_cell.length_c   1.000
_cell.angle_alpha   90.00
_cell.angle_beta   90.00
_cell.angle_gamma   90.00
#
_symmetry.space_group_name_H-M   'P 1'
#
loop_
_entity.id
_entity.type
_entity.pdbx_description
1 polymer ?
#
loop_
_entity_poly.entity_id
_entity_poly.type
_entity_poly.pdbx_seq_one_letter_code
_entity_poly.pdbx_strand_id
1 'polypeptide(L)'
;MYEEAEKLYKSVTEKVNTLKQHKSSMSSETILALLQTKSCETEEESDKLAEQFLSGNTDLEGFLEEFLKLRKDMHMRKAKADKMAELLSRRNNSYRSPINNIQQTTAGYPQPGYPNSFYFQPTSMPYPNVPINMPMPGNQFINRKF
;
A
#
# COMPACT_ATOMS: atom_id res chain seq x y z
N MET A 1 31.31 -33.83 -28.05
CA MET A 1 30.91 -33.52 -26.66
C MET A 1 31.51 -32.21 -26.13
N TYR A 2 32.82 -31.95 -26.29
CA TYR A 2 33.42 -30.70 -25.77
C TYR A 2 32.95 -29.42 -26.51
N GLU A 3 32.85 -29.48 -27.84
CA GLU A 3 32.45 -28.35 -28.68
C GLU A 3 31.01 -27.87 -28.41
N GLU A 4 30.11 -28.80 -28.14
CA GLU A 4 28.71 -28.51 -27.81
C GLU A 4 28.58 -27.82 -26.44
N ALA A 5 29.38 -28.28 -25.45
CA ALA A 5 29.45 -27.66 -24.14
C ALA A 5 29.99 -26.22 -24.21
N GLU A 6 31.02 -25.98 -25.01
CA GLU A 6 31.58 -24.64 -25.22
C GLU A 6 30.58 -23.69 -25.89
N LYS A 7 29.85 -24.18 -26.89
CA LYS A 7 28.79 -23.42 -27.57
C LYS A 7 27.65 -23.06 -26.61
N LEU A 8 27.22 -24.01 -25.78
CA LEU A 8 26.18 -23.77 -24.77
C LEU A 8 26.65 -22.77 -23.72
N TYR A 9 27.90 -22.89 -23.25
CA TYR A 9 28.50 -21.95 -22.31
C TYR A 9 28.52 -20.53 -22.87
N LYS A 10 29.00 -20.34 -24.11
CA LYS A 10 28.99 -19.03 -24.79
C LYS A 10 27.57 -18.46 -24.87
N SER A 11 26.59 -19.27 -25.28
CA SER A 11 25.19 -18.83 -25.36
C SER A 11 24.60 -18.42 -24.02
N VAL A 12 24.87 -19.17 -22.94
CA VAL A 12 24.41 -18.81 -21.59
C VAL A 12 25.07 -17.52 -21.12
N THR A 13 26.38 -17.38 -21.34
CA THR A 13 27.15 -16.21 -20.92
C THR A 13 26.66 -14.95 -21.62
N GLU A 14 26.41 -15.05 -22.93
CA GLU A 14 25.84 -13.97 -23.73
C GLU A 14 24.47 -13.55 -23.20
N LYS A 15 23.54 -14.51 -22.99
CA LYS A 15 22.21 -14.23 -22.42
C LYS A 15 22.28 -13.57 -21.05
N VAL A 16 23.19 -14.02 -20.18
CA VAL A 16 23.40 -13.42 -18.84
C VAL A 16 23.92 -11.98 -18.97
N ASN A 17 24.84 -11.72 -19.90
CA ASN A 17 25.37 -10.38 -20.12
C ASN A 17 24.30 -9.43 -20.69
N THR A 18 23.49 -9.89 -21.64
CA THR A 18 22.35 -9.13 -22.16
C THR A 18 21.36 -8.79 -21.06
N LEU A 19 21.00 -9.76 -20.19
CA LEU A 19 20.12 -9.53 -19.04
C LEU A 19 20.71 -8.51 -18.05
N LYS A 20 22.02 -8.57 -17.78
CA LYS A 20 22.70 -7.61 -16.90
C LYS A 20 22.70 -6.20 -17.50
N GLN A 21 22.95 -6.06 -18.80
CA GLN A 21 22.88 -4.76 -19.48
C GLN A 21 21.47 -4.16 -19.40
N HIS A 22 20.42 -4.93 -19.71
CA HIS A 22 19.04 -4.42 -19.60
C HIS A 22 18.65 -4.04 -18.17
N LYS A 23 19.14 -4.78 -17.16
CA LYS A 23 18.91 -4.48 -15.75
C LYS A 23 19.66 -3.23 -15.25
N SER A 24 20.67 -2.76 -15.99
CA SER A 24 21.56 -1.66 -15.56
C SER A 24 21.13 -0.25 -15.97
N SER A 25 20.09 -0.10 -16.81
CA SER A 25 19.74 1.23 -17.34
C SER A 25 19.19 2.20 -16.29
N MET A 26 18.57 1.74 -15.21
CA MET A 26 18.13 2.53 -14.04
C MET A 26 17.90 1.58 -12.85
N SER A 27 18.33 1.94 -11.64
CA SER A 27 18.02 1.12 -10.45
C SER A 27 16.52 1.16 -10.15
N SER A 28 15.94 0.05 -9.69
CA SER A 28 14.52 -0.02 -9.37
C SER A 28 14.12 0.98 -8.26
N GLU A 29 15.05 1.26 -7.35
CA GLU A 29 14.95 2.27 -6.31
C GLU A 29 14.89 3.68 -6.90
N THR A 30 15.71 3.96 -7.92
CA THR A 30 15.67 5.23 -8.64
C THR A 30 14.31 5.42 -9.33
N ILE A 31 13.78 4.39 -9.97
CA ILE A 31 12.46 4.47 -10.62
C ILE A 31 11.35 4.71 -9.60
N LEU A 32 11.42 4.06 -8.43
CA LEU A 32 10.46 4.28 -7.34
C LEU A 32 10.51 5.74 -6.87
N ALA A 33 11.71 6.26 -6.60
CA ALA A 33 11.89 7.65 -6.19
C ALA A 33 11.33 8.61 -7.24
N LEU A 34 11.63 8.39 -8.52
CA LEU A 34 11.09 9.19 -9.63
C LEU A 34 9.56 9.15 -9.70
N LEU A 35 8.93 7.98 -9.51
CA LEU A 35 7.48 7.85 -9.49
C LEU A 35 6.87 8.65 -8.34
N GLN A 36 7.47 8.58 -7.15
CA GLN A 36 7.03 9.32 -5.97
C GLN A 36 7.17 10.84 -6.19
N THR A 37 8.33 11.30 -6.63
CA THR A 37 8.56 12.71 -6.97
C THR A 37 7.55 13.21 -8.00
N LYS A 38 7.38 12.49 -9.12
CA LYS A 38 6.43 12.86 -10.17
C LYS A 38 4.99 12.82 -9.70
N SER A 39 4.63 11.96 -8.75
CA SER A 39 3.29 11.95 -8.16
C SER A 39 3.05 13.19 -7.30
N CYS A 40 4.03 13.59 -6.50
CA CYS A 40 3.99 14.77 -5.64
C CYS A 40 3.93 16.06 -6.48
N GLU A 41 4.75 16.18 -7.52
CA GLU A 41 4.72 17.31 -8.46
C GLU A 41 3.31 17.48 -9.06
N THR A 42 2.70 16.40 -9.55
CA THR A 42 1.34 16.49 -10.11
C THR A 42 0.24 16.69 -9.07
N GLU A 43 0.48 16.33 -7.82
CA GLU A 43 -0.43 16.63 -6.70
C GLU A 43 -0.43 18.14 -6.45
N GLU A 44 0.75 18.76 -6.35
CA GLU A 44 0.92 20.21 -6.19
C GLU A 44 0.34 21.00 -7.37
N GLU A 45 0.58 20.56 -8.62
CA GLU A 45 -0.04 21.17 -9.80
C GLU A 45 -1.57 21.14 -9.72
N SER A 46 -2.16 20.03 -9.26
CA SER A 46 -3.61 19.90 -9.12
C SER A 46 -4.17 20.79 -8.01
N ASP A 47 -3.41 21.01 -6.93
CA ASP A 47 -3.81 21.87 -5.83
C ASP A 47 -3.76 23.35 -6.26
N LYS A 48 -2.71 23.76 -6.97
CA LYS A 48 -2.61 25.10 -7.56
C LYS A 48 -3.76 25.39 -8.53
N LEU A 49 -4.13 24.40 -9.35
CA LEU A 49 -5.27 24.54 -10.25
C LEU A 49 -6.60 24.70 -9.48
N ALA A 50 -6.77 23.97 -8.37
CA ALA A 50 -7.94 24.13 -7.50
C ALA A 50 -8.00 25.52 -6.85
N GLU A 51 -6.88 26.06 -6.39
CA GLU A 51 -6.80 27.43 -5.87
C GLU A 51 -7.16 28.49 -6.94
N GLN A 52 -6.70 28.30 -8.18
CA GLN A 52 -7.05 29.17 -9.31
C GLN A 52 -8.55 29.14 -9.62
N PHE A 53 -9.17 27.96 -9.59
CA PHE A 53 -10.61 27.83 -9.75
C PHE A 53 -11.39 28.52 -8.62
N LEU A 54 -10.99 28.30 -7.36
CA LEU A 54 -11.65 28.91 -6.20
C LEU A 54 -11.51 30.44 -6.15
N SER A 55 -10.44 30.98 -6.74
CA SER A 55 -10.24 32.43 -6.91
C SER A 55 -10.97 33.02 -8.12
N GLY A 56 -11.65 32.20 -8.92
CA GLY A 56 -12.41 32.63 -10.10
C GLY A 56 -11.54 32.94 -11.33
N ASN A 57 -10.29 32.49 -11.34
CA ASN A 57 -9.35 32.71 -12.45
C ASN A 57 -9.56 31.72 -13.62
N THR A 58 -10.29 30.63 -13.39
CA THR A 58 -10.55 29.57 -14.39
C THR A 58 -12.04 29.25 -14.43
N ASP A 59 -12.57 28.91 -15.60
CA ASP A 59 -13.95 28.46 -15.75
C ASP A 59 -14.13 27.01 -15.28
N LEU A 60 -15.39 26.60 -15.07
CA LEU A 60 -15.69 25.27 -14.54
C LEU A 60 -15.27 24.14 -15.49
N GLU A 61 -15.54 24.29 -16.79
CA GLU A 61 -15.27 23.23 -17.77
C GLU A 61 -13.75 23.03 -17.94
N GLY A 62 -13.00 24.12 -18.10
CA GLY A 62 -11.53 24.07 -18.18
C GLY A 62 -10.89 23.50 -16.90
N PHE A 63 -11.40 23.89 -15.72
CA PHE A 63 -10.97 23.31 -14.45
C PHE A 63 -11.19 21.80 -14.42
N LEU A 64 -12.39 21.32 -14.77
CA LEU A 64 -12.71 19.88 -14.71
C LEU A 64 -11.85 19.06 -15.67
N GLU A 65 -11.64 19.54 -16.90
CA GLU A 65 -10.81 18.84 -17.89
C GLU A 65 -9.37 18.64 -17.38
N GLU A 66 -8.73 19.71 -16.91
CA GLU A 66 -7.34 19.67 -16.45
C GLU A 66 -7.18 18.98 -15.09
N PHE A 67 -8.07 19.25 -14.13
CA PHE A 67 -7.98 18.70 -12.78
C PHE A 67 -8.17 17.19 -12.78
N LEU A 68 -9.14 16.67 -13.53
CA LEU A 68 -9.37 15.24 -13.64
C LEU A 68 -8.19 14.53 -14.30
N LYS A 69 -7.58 15.14 -15.33
CA LYS A 69 -6.37 14.62 -15.98
C LYS A 69 -5.20 14.54 -14.99
N LEU A 70 -4.91 15.62 -14.26
CA LEU A 70 -3.83 15.67 -13.28
C LEU A 70 -4.04 14.67 -12.15
N ARG A 71 -5.25 14.62 -11.55
CA ARG A 71 -5.56 13.68 -10.47
C ARG A 71 -5.50 12.23 -10.94
N LYS A 72 -5.98 11.91 -12.14
CA LYS A 72 -5.86 10.58 -12.73
C LYS A 72 -4.40 10.16 -12.85
N ASP A 73 -3.55 11.03 -13.40
CA ASP A 73 -2.13 10.75 -13.57
C ASP A 73 -1.41 10.58 -12.23
N MET A 74 -1.67 11.47 -11.27
CA MET A 74 -1.14 11.41 -9.90
C MET A 74 -1.50 10.09 -9.22
N HIS A 75 -2.77 9.68 -9.25
CA HIS A 75 -3.21 8.41 -8.66
C HIS A 75 -2.59 7.20 -9.37
N MET A 76 -2.48 7.22 -10.70
CA MET A 76 -1.80 6.16 -11.44
C MET A 76 -0.32 6.05 -11.08
N ARG A 77 0.38 7.18 -10.83
CA ARG A 77 1.77 7.16 -10.37
C ARG A 77 1.89 6.65 -8.93
N LYS A 78 1.02 7.08 -8.00
CA LYS A 78 0.97 6.55 -6.62
C LYS A 78 0.75 5.04 -6.61
N ALA A 79 -0.24 4.54 -7.35
CA ALA A 79 -0.49 3.11 -7.44
C ALA A 79 0.72 2.31 -8.00
N LYS A 80 1.41 2.86 -9.00
CA LYS A 80 2.65 2.25 -9.53
C LYS A 80 3.79 2.29 -8.52
N ALA A 81 3.95 3.38 -7.78
CA ALA A 81 4.94 3.53 -6.73
C ALA A 81 4.70 2.53 -5.59
N ASP A 82 3.46 2.42 -5.11
CA ASP A 82 3.06 1.47 -4.06
C ASP A 82 3.36 0.03 -4.48
N LYS A 83 3.00 -0.32 -5.73
CA LYS A 83 3.27 -1.66 -6.26
C LYS A 83 4.77 -1.93 -6.37
N MET A 84 5.55 -0.95 -6.78
CA MET A 84 7.00 -1.08 -6.89
C MET A 84 7.66 -1.20 -5.51
N ALA A 85 7.22 -0.41 -4.52
CA ALA A 85 7.67 -0.52 -3.14
C ALA A 85 7.39 -1.91 -2.55
N GLU A 86 6.20 -2.46 -2.83
CA GLU A 86 5.84 -3.83 -2.44
C GLU A 86 6.78 -4.88 -3.04
N LEU A 87 7.08 -4.79 -4.36
CA LEU A 87 7.99 -5.71 -5.04
C LEU A 87 9.42 -5.63 -4.51
N LEU A 88 9.91 -4.43 -4.21
CA LEU A 88 11.23 -4.22 -3.62
C LEU A 88 11.31 -4.77 -2.20
N SER A 89 10.27 -4.55 -1.38
CA SER A 89 10.18 -5.11 -0.04
C SER A 89 10.16 -6.64 -0.05
N ARG A 90 9.35 -7.25 -0.94
CA ARG A 90 9.33 -8.71 -1.14
C ARG A 90 10.70 -9.23 -1.54
N ARG A 91 11.36 -8.61 -2.52
CA ARG A 91 12.72 -9.00 -2.96
C ARG A 91 13.71 -8.98 -1.80
N ASN A 92 13.69 -7.93 -0.97
CA ASN A 92 14.60 -7.80 0.16
C ASN A 92 14.29 -8.83 1.27
N ASN A 93 13.01 -9.14 1.50
CA ASN A 93 12.59 -10.16 2.47
C ASN A 93 12.88 -11.59 1.99
N SER A 94 12.90 -11.88 0.68
CA SER A 94 13.27 -13.19 0.14
C SER A 94 14.71 -13.62 0.46
N TYR A 95 15.59 -12.66 0.75
CA TYR A 95 16.98 -12.93 1.16
C TYR A 95 17.15 -13.01 2.69
N ARG A 96 16.09 -12.77 3.46
CA ARG A 96 16.10 -12.88 4.92
C ARG A 96 15.70 -14.31 5.29
N SER A 97 16.70 -15.17 5.51
CA SER A 97 16.50 -16.50 6.09
C SER A 97 15.65 -16.38 7.37
N PRO A 98 14.66 -17.27 7.61
CA PRO A 98 13.85 -17.20 8.82
C PRO A 98 14.73 -17.56 10.02
N ILE A 99 15.29 -16.54 10.67
CA ILE A 99 15.78 -16.68 12.03
C ILE A 99 14.53 -16.81 12.90
N ASN A 100 14.24 -18.05 13.29
CA ASN A 100 13.21 -18.45 14.23
C ASN A 100 13.26 -17.55 15.48
N ASN A 101 12.36 -16.57 15.55
CA ASN A 101 11.97 -15.95 16.79
C ASN A 101 10.53 -16.36 17.04
N ILE A 102 10.40 -17.44 17.81
CA ILE A 102 9.14 -17.89 18.39
C ILE A 102 8.67 -16.78 19.35
N GLN A 103 7.89 -15.82 18.84
CA GLN A 103 6.98 -15.06 19.69
C GLN A 103 5.63 -15.75 19.61
N GLN A 104 5.25 -16.32 20.74
CA GLN A 104 3.96 -16.96 20.96
C GLN A 104 2.85 -15.94 20.69
N THR A 105 2.16 -16.09 19.56
CA THR A 105 0.90 -15.40 19.32
C THR A 105 -0.23 -16.36 19.71
N THR A 106 -0.90 -16.04 20.81
CA THR A 106 -2.15 -16.69 21.21
C THR A 106 -3.18 -16.55 20.07
N ALA A 107 -3.61 -17.69 19.55
CA ALA A 107 -4.57 -17.81 18.46
C ALA A 107 -5.94 -17.24 18.85
N GLY A 108 -6.39 -16.22 18.12
CA GLY A 108 -7.79 -15.75 18.08
C GLY A 108 -8.38 -16.05 16.71
N TYR A 109 -9.56 -16.67 16.68
CA TYR A 109 -10.27 -17.08 15.46
C TYR A 109 -10.63 -15.88 14.55
N PRO A 110 -10.64 -16.05 13.22
CA PRO A 110 -11.01 -14.98 12.29
C PRO A 110 -12.54 -14.80 12.23
N GLN A 111 -13.00 -13.56 12.43
CA GLN A 111 -14.37 -13.14 12.12
C GLN A 111 -14.45 -12.67 10.65
N PRO A 112 -15.44 -13.13 9.87
CA PRO A 112 -15.62 -12.71 8.49
C PRO A 112 -16.38 -11.39 8.42
N GLY A 113 -15.83 -10.35 7.77
CA GLY A 113 -16.66 -9.21 7.38
C GLY A 113 -16.02 -7.84 7.14
N TYR A 114 -14.75 -7.60 7.47
CA TYR A 114 -14.17 -6.25 7.31
C TYR A 114 -12.77 -6.26 6.67
N PRO A 115 -12.48 -5.34 5.73
CA PRO A 115 -11.15 -5.22 5.15
C PRO A 115 -10.15 -4.69 6.19
N ASN A 116 -9.06 -5.43 6.39
CA ASN A 116 -7.96 -5.07 7.29
C ASN A 116 -7.31 -3.75 6.83
N SER A 117 -7.57 -2.67 7.56
CA SER A 117 -6.84 -1.41 7.43
C SER A 117 -5.57 -1.46 8.28
N PHE A 118 -4.41 -1.31 7.63
CA PHE A 118 -3.06 -1.48 8.17
C PHE A 118 -2.46 -0.23 8.83
N TYR A 119 -3.28 0.60 9.47
CA TYR A 119 -2.76 1.73 10.25
C TYR A 119 -3.63 1.92 11.47
N PHE A 120 -3.11 1.52 12.64
CA PHE A 120 -3.21 2.22 13.93
C PHE A 120 -2.62 1.31 15.00
N GLN A 121 -1.50 1.71 15.59
CA GLN A 121 -1.14 1.21 16.92
C GLN A 121 -2.11 1.85 17.92
N PRO A 122 -2.82 1.10 18.78
CA PRO A 122 -3.60 1.73 19.82
C PRO A 122 -2.65 2.07 20.97
N THR A 123 -2.43 3.36 21.14
CA THR A 123 -2.04 3.93 22.43
C THR A 123 -3.03 3.44 23.49
N SER A 124 -2.48 2.94 24.60
CA SER A 124 -3.21 2.44 25.76
C SER A 124 -4.12 3.53 26.35
N MET A 125 -5.41 3.49 26.02
CA MET A 125 -6.45 4.30 26.65
C MET A 125 -6.93 3.61 27.95
N PRO A 126 -7.16 4.37 29.03
CA PRO A 126 -7.43 3.81 30.35
C PRO A 126 -8.95 3.65 30.56
N TYR A 127 -9.52 2.56 30.05
CA TYR A 127 -10.85 2.14 30.51
C TYR A 127 -10.70 1.05 31.57
N PRO A 128 -11.28 1.22 32.77
CA PRO A 128 -11.26 0.17 33.78
C PRO A 128 -12.14 -1.00 33.32
N ASN A 129 -11.54 -2.19 33.21
CA ASN A 129 -12.26 -3.44 33.01
C ASN A 129 -13.15 -3.72 34.23
N VAL A 130 -14.44 -3.46 34.12
CA VAL A 130 -15.44 -3.87 35.13
C VAL A 130 -16.20 -5.08 34.59
N PRO A 131 -16.30 -6.21 35.32
CA PRO A 131 -17.03 -7.39 34.84
C PRO A 131 -18.54 -7.11 34.69
N ILE A 132 -19.08 -7.46 33.52
CA ILE A 132 -20.52 -7.41 33.18
C ILE A 132 -21.28 -8.33 34.14
N ASN A 133 -21.99 -7.76 35.12
CA ASN A 133 -23.06 -8.43 35.84
C ASN A 133 -24.05 -7.43 36.48
N MET A 134 -24.55 -6.46 35.69
CA MET A 134 -25.62 -5.56 36.18
C MET A 134 -27.01 -6.18 35.93
N PRO A 135 -27.89 -6.23 36.94
CA PRO A 135 -29.26 -6.73 36.77
C PRO A 135 -30.11 -5.71 35.98
N MET A 136 -30.81 -6.20 34.96
CA MET A 136 -31.71 -5.40 34.12
C MET A 136 -32.90 -4.85 34.93
N PRO A 137 -33.32 -3.58 34.74
CA PRO A 137 -34.54 -3.05 35.34
C PRO A 137 -35.77 -3.79 34.81
N GLY A 138 -36.56 -4.39 35.72
CA GLY A 138 -37.70 -5.24 35.38
C GLY A 138 -38.89 -4.49 34.78
N ASN A 139 -39.47 -5.06 33.72
CA ASN A 139 -40.76 -4.64 33.16
C ASN A 139 -41.90 -4.88 34.17
N GLN A 140 -42.55 -3.81 34.64
CA GLN A 140 -43.59 -3.81 35.68
C GLN A 140 -45.02 -4.17 35.21
N PHE A 141 -45.22 -5.01 34.19
CA PHE A 141 -46.57 -5.23 33.63
C PHE A 141 -47.04 -6.68 33.54
N ILE A 142 -46.62 -7.57 34.44
CA ILE A 142 -47.17 -8.92 34.48
C ILE A 142 -47.58 -9.28 35.91
N ASN A 143 -48.91 -9.43 36.08
CA ASN A 143 -49.66 -10.00 37.20
C ASN A 143 -50.20 -9.03 38.27
N ARG A 144 -51.30 -8.33 37.92
CA ARG A 144 -52.44 -8.17 38.84
C ARG A 144 -53.32 -9.41 38.72
N LYS A 145 -53.59 -10.12 39.82
CA LYS A 145 -54.90 -10.72 40.12
C LYS A 145 -55.10 -10.81 41.64
N PHE A 146 -56.39 -10.67 41.96
CA PHE A 146 -57.09 -10.48 43.23
C PHE A 146 -56.75 -11.47 44.34
#